data_AF-A0A7J9GN32-F1
#
_entry.id   AF-A0A7J9GN32-F1
#
_cell.length_a   1.000
_cell.length_b   1.000
_cell.length_c   1.000
_cell.angle_alpha   90.00
_cell.angle_beta   90.00
_cell.angle_gamma   90.00
#
_symmetry.space_group_name_H-M   'P 1'
#
loop_
_entity.id
_entity.type
_entity.pdbx_description
1 polymer ?
#
loop_
_entity_poly.entity_id
_entity_poly.type
_entity_poly.pdbx_seq_one_letter_code
_entity_poly.pdbx_strand_id
1 'polypeptide(L)'
;MSIPDDGTTASDFIEQWVSICTPAKTKVKSEQNELSFSEQCTNCEKEAVNVSLGNLLTYPFVREAVVKKTVALKGAHYDFVNGKFGLWNLDFKISPTLAI
;
A
#
# COMPACT_ATOMS: atom_id res chain seq x y z
N MET A 1 13.08 0.02 -0.12
CA MET A 1 13.68 1.37 0.02
C MET A 1 15.02 1.54 -0.72
N SER A 2 15.80 0.47 -0.93
CA SER A 2 17.18 0.54 -1.46
C SER A 2 17.34 0.53 -2.99
N ILE A 3 16.31 0.16 -3.75
CA ILE A 3 16.36 0.17 -5.22
C ILE A 3 16.44 1.64 -5.70
N PRO A 4 17.35 2.01 -6.62
CA PRO A 4 17.43 3.38 -7.13
C PRO A 4 16.20 3.75 -7.97
N ASP A 5 15.92 5.06 -8.07
CA ASP A 5 14.77 5.60 -8.83
C ASP A 5 15.16 6.02 -10.27
N ASP A 6 16.34 5.59 -10.75
CA ASP A 6 16.96 6.01 -12.02
C ASP A 6 16.64 5.07 -13.20
N GLY A 7 15.77 4.07 -12.98
CA GLY A 7 15.37 3.11 -14.00
C GLY A 7 16.42 2.02 -14.28
N THR A 8 17.51 1.96 -13.52
CA THR A 8 18.46 0.85 -13.60
C THR A 8 17.89 -0.41 -12.96
N THR A 9 18.10 -1.55 -13.60
CA THR A 9 17.67 -2.87 -13.10
C THR A 9 18.89 -3.76 -12.91
N ALA A 10 19.05 -4.31 -11.71
CA ALA A 10 20.07 -5.31 -11.39
C ALA A 10 19.54 -6.74 -11.54
N SER A 11 18.23 -6.91 -11.74
CA SER A 11 17.59 -8.19 -12.00
C SER A 11 16.68 -8.16 -13.23
N ASP A 12 16.29 -9.34 -13.71
CA ASP A 12 15.43 -9.46 -14.88
C ASP A 12 13.98 -8.99 -14.63
N PHE A 13 13.48 -9.10 -13.39
CA PHE A 13 12.05 -8.89 -13.09
C PHE A 13 11.74 -8.26 -11.73
N ILE A 14 12.67 -8.27 -10.77
CA ILE A 14 12.38 -7.85 -9.39
C ILE A 14 12.01 -6.38 -9.36
N GLU A 15 12.81 -5.49 -9.96
CA GLU A 15 12.56 -4.05 -10.00
C GLU A 15 11.23 -3.73 -10.69
N GLN A 16 10.96 -4.39 -11.82
CA GLN A 16 9.71 -4.23 -12.54
C GLN A 16 8.51 -4.65 -11.68
N TRP A 17 8.60 -5.80 -11.01
CA TRP A 17 7.55 -6.30 -10.15
C TRP A 17 7.28 -5.37 -8.96
N VAL A 18 8.33 -4.97 -8.23
CA VAL A 18 8.16 -4.13 -7.04
C VAL A 18 7.80 -2.68 -7.37
N SER A 19 7.95 -2.24 -8.63
CA SER A 19 7.58 -0.90 -9.09
C SER A 19 6.11 -0.55 -8.83
N ILE A 20 5.23 -1.55 -8.71
CA ILE A 20 3.82 -1.37 -8.31
C ILE A 20 3.72 -0.59 -6.99
N CYS A 21 4.69 -0.76 -6.09
CA CYS A 21 4.73 -0.11 -4.78
C CYS A 21 5.53 1.21 -4.76
N THR A 22 5.92 1.75 -5.93
CA THR A 22 6.59 3.06 -6.02
C THR A 22 5.84 4.18 -5.29
N PRO A 23 4.49 4.28 -5.36
CA PRO A 23 3.76 5.30 -4.61
C PRO A 23 4.00 5.22 -3.09
N ALA A 24 4.09 4.01 -2.53
CA ALA A 24 4.36 3.80 -1.11
C ALA A 24 5.77 4.29 -0.74
N LYS A 25 6.77 3.94 -1.55
CA LYS A 25 8.16 4.39 -1.37
C LYS A 25 8.26 5.91 -1.41
N THR A 26 7.64 6.55 -2.40
CA THR A 26 7.65 8.01 -2.55
C THR A 26 7.02 8.70 -1.34
N LYS A 27 5.85 8.22 -0.90
CA LYS A 27 5.16 8.79 0.26
C LYS A 27 5.97 8.68 1.55
N VAL A 28 6.55 7.50 1.82
CA VAL A 28 7.38 7.32 3.02
C VAL A 28 8.65 8.17 2.95
N LYS A 29 9.31 8.27 1.80
CA LYS A 29 10.45 9.16 1.62
C LYS A 29 10.10 10.63 1.85
N SER A 30 8.90 11.09 1.46
CA SER A 30 8.50 12.48 1.64
C SER A 30 8.03 12.80 3.05
N GLU A 31 7.32 11.89 3.71
CA GLU A 31 6.68 12.13 5.02
C GLU A 31 7.57 11.72 6.21
N GLN A 32 8.57 10.86 5.99
CA GLN A 32 9.36 10.21 7.04
C GLN A 32 10.86 10.23 6.72
N ASN A 33 11.36 11.27 6.04
CA ASN A 33 12.76 11.39 5.60
C ASN A 33 13.77 11.36 6.77
N GLU A 34 13.40 11.87 7.94
CA GLU A 34 14.24 11.92 9.14
C GLU A 34 14.35 10.57 9.88
N LEU A 35 13.51 9.58 9.54
CA LEU A 35 13.56 8.27 10.18
C LEU A 35 14.75 7.45 9.70
N SER A 36 15.19 6.51 10.54
CA SER A 36 16.23 5.56 10.14
C SER A 36 15.77 4.72 8.94
N PHE A 37 16.74 4.21 8.18
CA PHE A 37 16.45 3.35 7.04
C PHE A 37 15.56 2.15 7.39
N SER A 38 15.78 1.54 8.57
CA SER A 38 14.97 0.43 9.05
C SER A 38 13.52 0.85 9.29
N GLU A 39 13.29 1.99 9.92
CA GLU A 39 11.94 2.49 10.18
C GLU A 39 11.23 2.91 8.88
N GLN A 40 11.96 3.49 7.93
CA GLN A 40 11.42 3.76 6.59
C GLN A 40 11.01 2.46 5.87
N CYS A 41 11.79 1.38 5.98
CA CYS A 41 11.39 0.08 5.45
C CYS A 41 10.09 -0.43 6.10
N THR A 42 10.00 -0.43 7.43
CA THR A 42 8.80 -0.86 8.16
C THR A 42 7.56 -0.03 7.78
N ASN A 43 7.72 1.28 7.59
CA ASN A 43 6.62 2.13 7.14
C ASN A 43 6.26 1.87 5.68
N CYS A 44 7.25 1.63 4.81
CA CYS A 44 7.03 1.28 3.41
C CYS A 44 6.31 -0.06 3.25
N GLU A 45 6.56 -1.04 4.13
CA GLU A 45 5.83 -2.32 4.16
C GLU A 45 4.33 -2.08 4.39
N LYS A 46 3.97 -1.26 5.39
CA LYS A 46 2.58 -0.92 5.71
C LYS A 46 1.93 -0.10 4.60
N GLU A 47 2.66 0.86 4.03
CA GLU A 47 2.12 1.69 2.96
C GLU A 47 1.97 0.92 1.63
N ALA A 48 2.83 -0.07 1.35
CA ALA A 48 2.67 -0.97 0.21
C ALA A 48 1.38 -1.80 0.30
N VAL A 49 0.97 -2.18 1.51
CA VAL A 49 -0.35 -2.78 1.75
C VAL A 49 -1.47 -1.79 1.42
N ASN A 50 -1.36 -0.52 1.82
CA ASN A 50 -2.34 0.52 1.50
C ASN A 50 -2.46 0.76 -0.02
N VAL A 51 -1.33 0.82 -0.74
CA VAL A 51 -1.31 0.89 -2.21
C VAL A 51 -2.03 -0.32 -2.82
N SER A 52 -1.75 -1.51 -2.32
CA SER A 52 -2.40 -2.74 -2.80
C SER A 52 -3.91 -2.75 -2.54
N LEU A 53 -4.37 -2.25 -1.39
CA LEU A 53 -5.80 -2.08 -1.10
C LEU A 53 -6.45 -1.07 -2.04
N GLY A 54 -5.77 0.03 -2.36
CA GLY A 54 -6.21 0.98 -3.38
C GLY A 54 -6.30 0.34 -4.77
N ASN A 55 -5.30 -0.45 -5.14
CA ASN A 55 -5.27 -1.19 -6.40
C ASN A 55 -6.41 -2.22 -6.48
N LEU A 56 -6.77 -2.89 -5.39
CA LEU A 56 -7.92 -3.79 -5.34
C LEU A 56 -9.24 -3.08 -5.68
N LEU A 57 -9.40 -1.81 -5.32
CA LEU A 57 -10.58 -1.01 -5.67
C LEU A 57 -10.64 -0.57 -7.14
N THR A 58 -9.56 -0.78 -7.91
CA THR A 58 -9.57 -0.54 -9.37
C THR A 58 -10.32 -1.64 -10.13
N TYR A 59 -10.48 -2.82 -9.53
CA TYR A 59 -11.26 -3.91 -10.07
C TYR A 59 -12.77 -3.66 -9.84
N PRO A 60 -13.60 -3.56 -10.91
CA PRO A 60 -15.01 -3.21 -10.77
C PRO A 60 -15.80 -4.14 -9.84
N PHE A 61 -15.58 -5.46 -9.96
CA PHE A 61 -16.28 -6.46 -9.14
C PHE A 61 -15.90 -6.38 -7.65
N VAL A 62 -14.65 -6.03 -7.32
CA VAL A 62 -14.22 -5.82 -5.93
C VAL A 62 -14.90 -4.58 -5.38
N ARG A 63 -14.84 -3.47 -6.13
CA ARG A 63 -15.47 -2.21 -5.74
C ARG A 63 -16.97 -2.39 -5.49
N GLU A 64 -17.67 -3.03 -6.41
CA GLU A 64 -19.09 -3.31 -6.26
C GLU A 64 -19.40 -4.15 -5.02
N ALA A 65 -18.61 -5.20 -4.75
CA ALA A 65 -18.82 -6.06 -3.59
C ALA A 65 -18.56 -5.31 -2.26
N VAL A 66 -17.56 -4.43 -2.23
CA VAL A 66 -17.29 -3.55 -1.08
C VAL A 66 -18.45 -2.58 -0.84
N VAL A 67 -18.97 -1.95 -1.89
CA VAL A 67 -20.13 -1.02 -1.80
C VAL A 67 -21.39 -1.75 -1.34
N LYS A 68 -21.63 -2.96 -1.85
CA LYS A 68 -22.74 -3.83 -1.45
C LYS A 68 -22.55 -4.43 -0.06
N LYS A 69 -21.41 -4.17 0.61
CA LYS A 69 -21.03 -4.73 1.91
C LYS A 69 -21.02 -6.26 1.95
N THR A 70 -20.81 -6.91 0.79
CA THR A 70 -20.68 -8.36 0.68
C THR A 70 -19.23 -8.83 0.79
N VAL A 71 -18.27 -7.92 0.60
CA VAL A 71 -16.83 -8.15 0.79
C VAL A 71 -16.25 -6.99 1.62
N ALA A 72 -15.35 -7.31 2.55
CA ALA A 72 -14.57 -6.32 3.30
C ALA A 72 -13.09 -6.43 2.93
N LEU A 73 -12.43 -5.28 2.72
CA LEU A 73 -10.99 -5.21 2.50
C LEU A 73 -10.27 -4.82 3.80
N LYS A 74 -9.18 -5.52 4.11
CA LYS A 74 -8.38 -5.31 5.32
C LYS A 74 -6.90 -5.33 4.97
N GLY A 75 -6.13 -4.44 5.58
CA GLY A 75 -4.68 -4.47 5.55
C GLY A 75 -4.14 -5.17 6.78
N ALA A 76 -3.04 -5.90 6.62
CA ALA A 76 -2.36 -6.56 7.72
C ALA A 76 -0.84 -6.42 7.60
N HIS A 77 -0.17 -6.35 8.73
CA HIS A 77 1.29 -6.36 8.84
C HIS A 77 1.69 -7.31 9.95
N TYR A 78 2.54 -8.28 9.62
CA TYR A 78 3.06 -9.24 10.59
C TYR A 78 4.54 -8.98 10.81
N ASP A 79 4.87 -8.50 12.01
CA ASP A 79 6.23 -8.33 12.49
C ASP A 79 6.65 -9.62 13.21
N PHE A 80 7.33 -10.49 12.48
CA PHE A 80 7.84 -11.76 13.00
C PHE A 80 9.02 -11.59 13.96
N VAL A 81 9.70 -10.42 13.96
CA VAL A 81 10.82 -10.15 14.87
C VAL A 81 10.29 -9.92 16.28
N ASN A 82 9.23 -9.12 16.41
CA ASN A 82 8.61 -8.80 17.69
C ASN A 82 7.37 -9.66 18.01
N GLY A 83 6.96 -10.54 17.10
CA GLY A 83 5.76 -11.37 17.24
C GLY A 83 4.46 -10.55 17.27
N LYS A 84 4.39 -9.44 16.52
CA LYS A 84 3.23 -8.53 16.52
C LYS A 84 2.44 -8.65 15.22
N PHE A 85 1.12 -8.60 15.34
CA PHE A 85 0.21 -8.58 14.19
C PHE A 85 -0.65 -7.31 14.23
N GLY A 86 -0.51 -6.46 13.22
CA GLY A 86 -1.36 -5.30 12.99
C GLY A 86 -2.42 -5.61 11.94
N LEU A 87 -3.67 -5.22 12.21
CA LEU A 87 -4.80 -5.37 11.30
C LEU A 87 -5.58 -4.05 11.24
N TRP A 88 -5.90 -3.56 10.06
CA TRP A 88 -6.71 -2.36 9.87
C TRP A 88 -7.75 -2.54 8.77
N ASN A 89 -8.85 -1.79 8.86
CA ASN A 89 -9.93 -1.80 7.87
C ASN A 89 -9.70 -0.71 6.84
N LEU A 90 -10.10 -0.97 5.60
CA LEU A 90 -10.27 0.07 4.60
C LEU A 90 -11.70 0.63 4.72
N ASP A 91 -11.84 1.82 5.30
CA ASP A 91 -13.14 2.51 5.38
C ASP A 91 -13.47 3.18 4.03
N PHE A 92 -14.01 2.40 3.10
CA PHE A 92 -14.48 2.92 1.82
C PHE A 92 -15.87 3.55 1.96
N LYS A 93 -15.95 4.88 1.86
CA LYS A 93 -17.22 5.64 1.87
C LYS A 93 -17.43 6.28 0.50
N ILE A 94 -18.59 6.01 -0.12
CA ILE A 94 -19.06 6.79 -1.26
C ILE A 94 -19.85 7.96 -0.70
N SER A 95 -19.34 9.18 -0.88
CA SER A 95 -20.13 10.39 -0.66
C SER A 95 -20.93 10.68 -1.93
N PRO A 96 -22.27 10.71 -1.88
CA PRO A 96 -23.05 11.14 -3.03
C PRO A 96 -22.70 12.59 -3.36
N THR A 97 -22.39 12.88 -4.62
CA THR A 97 -22.24 14.24 -5.10
C THR A 97 -23.60 14.92 -5.04
N LEU A 98 -23.70 16.07 -4.37
CA LEU A 98 -24.90 16.90 -4.40
C LEU A 98 -25.11 17.34 -5.85
N ALA A 99 -26.07 16.74 -6.55
CA ALA A 99 -26.56 17.28 -7.80
C ALA A 99 -27.45 18.49 -7.44
N ILE A 100 -27.01 19.69 -7.81
CA ILE A 100 -27.81 20.93 -7.81
C ILE A 100 -28.50 21.01 -9.17
#